data_AF-A0A3T1AKR7-F1
#
_entry.id   AF-A0A3T1AKR7-F1
#
_cell.length_a   1.000
_cell.length_b   1.000
_cell.length_c   1.000
_cell.angle_alpha   90.00
_cell.angle_beta   90.00
_cell.angle_gamma   90.00
#
_symmetry.space_group_name_H-M   'P 1'
#
loop_
_entity.id
_entity.type
_entity.pdbx_description
1 polymer ?
#
loop_
_entity_poly.entity_id
_entity_poly.type
_entity_poly.pdbx_seq_one_letter_code
_entity_poly.pdbx_strand_id
1 'polypeptide(L)'
;MTETLAVNKDAAEVIWSRAGADLGDGDGDRHLRALLLVDGIVRNCGPAHAATCCEPAELSAAAEACRYLGLDGLAAVIRELPSATEGEDAERRVDDEYYELAPDDATLRQAFAARFAKTPDDFAVITARRFPRYRTAEG
;
A
#
# COMPACT_ATOMS: atom_id res chain seq x y z
N MET A 1 -12.18 27.51 0.36
CA MET A 1 -11.65 26.34 1.09
C MET A 1 -11.56 25.06 0.24
N THR A 2 -11.83 25.12 -1.06
CA THR A 2 -11.88 23.94 -1.97
C THR A 2 -10.55 23.62 -2.65
N GLU A 3 -9.64 24.60 -2.74
CA GLU A 3 -8.42 24.51 -3.54
C GLU A 3 -7.33 23.63 -2.90
N THR A 4 -7.13 23.74 -1.58
CA THR A 4 -6.15 22.93 -0.83
C THR A 4 -6.51 21.44 -0.78
N LEU A 5 -7.81 21.10 -0.72
CA LEU A 5 -8.30 19.72 -0.69
C LEU A 5 -8.16 19.02 -2.05
N ALA A 6 -8.37 19.75 -3.15
CA ALA A 6 -8.19 19.23 -4.51
C ALA A 6 -6.72 18.92 -4.79
N VAL A 7 -5.81 19.85 -4.44
CA VAL A 7 -4.35 19.65 -4.57
C VAL A 7 -3.86 18.44 -3.77
N ASN A 8 -4.39 18.23 -2.56
CA ASN A 8 -4.03 17.07 -1.74
C ASN A 8 -4.54 15.74 -2.32
N LYS A 9 -5.72 15.73 -2.97
CA LYS A 9 -6.25 14.53 -3.62
C LYS A 9 -5.43 14.16 -4.86
N ASP A 10 -5.07 15.15 -5.67
CA ASP A 10 -4.21 14.92 -6.85
C ASP A 10 -2.81 14.46 -6.43
N ALA A 11 -2.27 15.01 -5.34
CA ALA A 11 -1.01 14.56 -4.77
C ALA A 11 -1.06 13.10 -4.29
N ALA A 12 -2.12 12.73 -3.55
CA ALA A 12 -2.31 11.37 -3.07
C ALA A 12 -2.38 10.35 -4.22
N GLU A 13 -3.10 10.65 -5.31
CA GLU A 13 -3.16 9.76 -6.48
C GLU A 13 -1.81 9.61 -7.19
N VAL A 14 -0.99 10.67 -7.24
CA VAL A 14 0.37 10.59 -7.79
C VAL A 14 1.26 9.70 -6.95
N ILE A 15 1.18 9.83 -5.63
CA ILE A 15 1.95 9.02 -4.67
C ILE A 15 1.52 7.55 -4.76
N TRP A 16 0.22 7.28 -4.82
CA TRP A 16 -0.31 5.94 -5.02
C TRP A 16 0.22 5.32 -6.33
N SER A 17 0.09 6.07 -7.42
CA SER A 17 0.50 5.60 -8.75
C SER A 17 2.01 5.36 -8.84
N ARG A 18 2.83 6.23 -8.22
CA ARG A 18 4.29 6.04 -8.24
C ARG A 18 4.71 4.87 -7.37
N ALA A 19 4.10 4.67 -6.20
CA ALA A 19 4.42 3.54 -5.32
C ALA A 19 4.08 2.21 -6.02
N GLY A 20 2.93 2.12 -6.69
CA GLY A 20 2.58 0.95 -7.50
C GLY A 20 3.49 0.71 -8.71
N ALA A 21 4.22 1.74 -9.16
CA ALA A 21 5.23 1.64 -10.22
C ALA A 21 6.66 1.41 -9.69
N ASP A 22 6.81 1.06 -8.41
CA ASP A 22 8.09 0.89 -7.72
C ASP A 22 8.96 2.16 -7.69
N LEU A 23 8.33 3.34 -7.64
CA LEU A 23 8.99 4.65 -7.62
C LEU A 23 8.77 5.41 -6.31
N GLY A 24 9.65 6.37 -6.03
CA GLY A 24 9.63 7.19 -4.82
C GLY A 24 10.64 6.73 -3.77
N ASP A 25 11.19 7.69 -3.04
CA ASP A 25 12.31 7.53 -2.12
C ASP A 25 12.01 7.99 -0.68
N GLY A 26 10.82 8.57 -0.44
CA GLY A 26 10.35 8.89 0.91
C GLY A 26 10.06 7.65 1.74
N ASP A 27 10.09 7.77 3.06
CA ASP A 27 9.77 6.68 3.98
C ASP A 27 8.34 6.17 3.77
N GLY A 28 7.39 7.08 3.58
CA GLY A 28 6.00 6.76 3.24
C GLY A 28 5.86 6.07 1.88
N ASP A 29 6.68 6.44 0.89
CA ASP A 29 6.69 5.78 -0.43
C ASP A 29 7.17 4.33 -0.31
N ARG A 30 8.25 4.11 0.45
CA ARG A 30 8.78 2.76 0.70
C ARG A 30 7.75 1.86 1.36
N HIS A 31 7.04 2.36 2.37
CA HIS A 31 5.97 1.61 3.02
C HIS A 31 4.83 1.32 2.04
N LEU A 32 4.31 2.34 1.34
CA LEU A 32 3.19 2.15 0.43
C LEU A 32 3.53 1.13 -0.68
N ARG A 33 4.73 1.21 -1.23
CA ARG A 33 5.23 0.29 -2.25
C ARG A 33 5.35 -1.15 -1.76
N ALA A 34 5.91 -1.36 -0.56
CA ALA A 34 6.00 -2.69 0.03
C ALA A 34 4.62 -3.32 0.22
N LEU A 35 3.64 -2.54 0.69
CA LEU A 35 2.25 -3.00 0.81
C LEU A 35 1.64 -3.33 -0.55
N LEU A 36 1.75 -2.43 -1.54
CA LEU A 36 1.12 -2.62 -2.85
C LEU A 36 1.71 -3.80 -3.63
N LEU A 37 2.99 -4.12 -3.42
CA LEU A 37 3.61 -5.32 -3.98
C LEU A 37 2.88 -6.59 -3.51
N VAL A 38 2.73 -6.75 -2.19
CA VAL A 38 2.10 -7.95 -1.61
C VAL A 38 0.60 -7.97 -1.89
N ASP A 39 -0.10 -6.85 -1.72
CA ASP A 39 -1.55 -6.73 -1.99
C ASP A 39 -1.86 -7.07 -3.46
N GLY A 40 -1.05 -6.56 -4.39
CA GLY A 40 -1.19 -6.88 -5.81
C GLY A 40 -1.07 -8.38 -6.09
N ILE A 41 -0.13 -9.09 -5.44
CA ILE A 41 0.03 -10.53 -5.65
C ILE A 41 -1.13 -11.31 -5.00
N VAL A 42 -1.51 -10.97 -3.77
CA VAL A 42 -2.65 -11.60 -3.08
C VAL A 42 -3.93 -11.45 -3.91
N ARG A 43 -4.24 -10.24 -4.40
CA ARG A 43 -5.47 -10.01 -5.16
C ARG A 43 -5.52 -10.67 -6.54
N ASN A 44 -4.38 -10.77 -7.21
CA ASN A 44 -4.33 -11.33 -8.56
C ASN A 44 -4.09 -12.84 -8.59
N CYS A 45 -3.44 -13.40 -7.57
CA CYS A 45 -2.94 -14.78 -7.59
C CYS A 45 -3.21 -15.56 -6.30
N GLY A 46 -3.73 -14.93 -5.25
CA GLY A 46 -4.07 -15.56 -3.99
C GLY A 46 -2.95 -15.54 -2.93
N PRO A 47 -3.30 -15.80 -1.65
CA PRO A 47 -2.36 -15.79 -0.53
C PRO A 47 -1.20 -16.79 -0.66
N ALA A 48 -1.45 -18.01 -1.14
CA ALA A 48 -0.40 -19.02 -1.26
C ALA A 48 0.64 -18.64 -2.34
N HIS A 49 0.19 -17.97 -3.41
CA HIS A 49 1.11 -17.45 -4.42
C HIS A 49 1.94 -16.29 -3.89
N ALA A 50 1.32 -15.36 -3.15
CA ALA A 50 2.05 -14.27 -2.47
C ALA A 50 3.12 -14.81 -1.51
N ALA A 51 2.79 -15.85 -0.73
CA ALA A 51 3.73 -16.50 0.17
C ALA A 51 4.93 -17.17 -0.53
N THR A 52 4.73 -17.65 -1.76
CA THR A 52 5.77 -18.34 -2.54
C THR A 52 6.64 -17.36 -3.34
N CYS A 53 6.05 -16.27 -3.82
CA CYS A 53 6.72 -15.31 -4.69
C CYS A 53 7.45 -14.19 -3.94
N CYS A 54 6.96 -13.81 -2.76
CA CYS A 54 7.58 -12.76 -1.95
C CYS A 54 8.70 -13.34 -1.07
N GLU A 55 9.81 -12.62 -0.99
CA GLU A 55 10.84 -12.91 0.00
C GLU A 55 10.33 -12.62 1.42
N PRO A 56 10.85 -13.30 2.46
CA PRO A 56 10.46 -13.02 3.85
C PRO A 56 10.63 -11.56 4.26
N ALA A 57 11.64 -10.88 3.70
CA ALA A 57 11.88 -9.46 3.94
C ALA A 57 10.77 -8.57 3.33
N GLU A 58 10.23 -8.94 2.17
CA GLU A 58 9.14 -8.21 1.51
C GLU A 58 7.84 -8.36 2.31
N LEU A 59 7.54 -9.58 2.77
CA LEU A 59 6.38 -9.83 3.66
C LEU A 59 6.51 -9.06 4.98
N SER A 60 7.70 -9.02 5.58
CA SER A 60 7.96 -8.23 6.78
C SER A 60 7.78 -6.72 6.53
N ALA A 61 8.30 -6.21 5.41
CA ALA A 61 8.17 -4.81 5.02
C ALA A 61 6.70 -4.42 4.74
N ALA A 62 5.91 -5.30 4.13
CA ALA A 62 4.48 -5.09 3.91
C ALA A 62 3.69 -5.09 5.24
N ALA A 63 4.01 -6.00 6.16
CA ALA A 63 3.40 -5.98 7.49
C ALA A 63 3.77 -4.72 8.29
N GLU A 64 5.01 -4.22 8.16
CA GLU A 64 5.43 -2.93 8.71
C GLU A 64 4.68 -1.76 8.07
N ALA A 65 4.49 -1.78 6.75
CA ALA A 65 3.71 -0.80 6.03
C ALA A 65 2.25 -0.76 6.49
N CYS A 66 1.62 -1.92 6.71
CA CYS A 66 0.28 -1.99 7.30
C CYS A 66 0.23 -1.27 8.66
N ARG A 67 1.16 -1.54 9.57
CA ARG A 67 1.23 -0.86 10.87
C ARG A 67 1.47 0.65 10.72
N TYR A 68 2.35 1.05 9.81
CA TYR A 68 2.63 2.45 9.50
C TYR A 68 1.35 3.20 9.06
N LEU A 69 0.47 2.53 8.31
CA LEU A 69 -0.82 3.03 7.85
C LEU A 69 -1.97 2.85 8.86
N GLY A 70 -1.74 2.19 10.00
CA GLY A 70 -2.76 1.92 11.02
C GLY A 70 -3.68 0.73 10.72
N LEU A 71 -3.21 -0.22 9.91
CA LEU A 71 -3.89 -1.46 9.51
C LEU A 71 -3.32 -2.67 10.27
N ASP A 72 -3.32 -2.62 11.61
CA ASP A 72 -2.68 -3.66 12.45
C ASP A 72 -3.24 -5.07 12.23
N GLY A 73 -4.54 -5.20 11.96
CA GLY A 73 -5.16 -6.48 11.61
C GLY A 73 -4.58 -7.06 10.32
N LEU A 74 -4.48 -6.24 9.27
CA LEU A 74 -3.92 -6.67 7.98
C LEU A 74 -2.43 -7.00 8.11
N ALA A 75 -1.70 -6.28 8.98
CA ALA A 75 -0.32 -6.60 9.29
C ALA A 75 -0.15 -8.00 9.90
N ALA A 76 -1.11 -8.46 10.71
CA ALA A 76 -1.11 -9.81 11.24
C ALA A 76 -1.35 -10.84 10.12
N VAL A 77 -2.36 -10.63 9.28
CA VAL A 77 -2.67 -11.53 8.15
C VAL A 77 -1.50 -11.64 7.17
N ILE A 78 -0.82 -10.52 6.84
CA ILE A 78 0.36 -10.55 5.96
C ILE A 78 1.49 -11.44 6.54
N ARG A 79 1.68 -11.45 7.86
CA ARG A 79 2.65 -12.34 8.50
C ARG A 79 2.26 -13.81 8.46
N GLU A 80 0.96 -14.09 8.40
CA GLU A 80 0.40 -15.43 8.31
C GLU A 80 0.37 -15.98 6.88
N LEU A 81 0.69 -15.17 5.86
CA LEU A 81 0.72 -15.61 4.46
C LEU A 81 1.51 -16.92 4.23
N PRO A 82 2.70 -17.15 4.85
CA PRO A 82 3.41 -18.43 4.70
C PRO A 82 2.56 -19.67 5.03
N SER A 83 1.64 -19.58 5.99
CA SER A 83 0.73 -20.68 6.37
C SER A 83 -0.28 -21.04 5.26
N ALA A 84 -0.57 -20.13 4.34
CA ALA A 84 -1.46 -20.40 3.21
C ALA A 84 -0.92 -21.52 2.30
N THR A 85 0.38 -21.82 2.35
CA THR A 85 1.01 -22.90 1.56
C THR A 85 0.77 -24.30 2.12
N GLU A 86 0.16 -24.42 3.31
CA GLU A 86 -0.07 -25.71 3.99
C GLU A 86 -1.20 -26.54 3.38
N GLY A 87 -2.04 -25.94 2.52
CA GLY A 87 -3.12 -26.61 1.80
C GLY A 87 -4.31 -25.69 1.50
N GLU A 88 -5.28 -26.19 0.73
CA GLU A 88 -6.43 -25.39 0.24
C GLU A 88 -7.25 -24.76 1.38
N ASP A 89 -7.42 -25.46 2.51
CA ASP A 89 -8.16 -24.92 3.65
C ASP A 89 -7.40 -23.82 4.38
N ALA A 90 -6.06 -23.91 4.44
CA ALA A 90 -5.22 -22.88 5.02
C ALA A 90 -5.20 -21.64 4.12
N GLU A 91 -5.09 -21.82 2.80
CA GLU A 91 -5.19 -20.73 1.83
C GLU A 91 -6.53 -20.01 1.94
N ARG A 92 -7.64 -20.76 1.95
CA ARG A 92 -8.98 -20.17 2.06
C ARG A 92 -9.17 -19.36 3.33
N ARG A 93 -8.67 -19.86 4.47
CA ARG A 93 -8.74 -19.12 5.74
C ARG A 93 -8.00 -17.78 5.66
N VAL A 94 -6.77 -17.79 5.14
CA VAL A 94 -5.97 -16.55 5.02
C VAL A 94 -6.59 -15.60 4.00
N ASP A 95 -7.16 -16.13 2.91
CA ASP A 95 -7.88 -15.34 1.90
C ASP A 95 -9.11 -14.64 2.51
N ASP A 96 -9.95 -15.40 3.23
CA ASP A 96 -11.13 -14.86 3.90
C ASP A 96 -10.75 -13.77 4.93
N GLU A 97 -9.75 -14.03 5.78
CA GLU A 97 -9.23 -13.05 6.75
C GLU A 97 -8.67 -11.79 6.06
N TYR A 98 -7.99 -11.95 4.92
CA TYR A 98 -7.44 -10.83 4.15
C TYR A 98 -8.56 -9.95 3.59
N TYR A 99 -9.55 -10.55 2.93
CA TYR A 99 -10.65 -9.81 2.29
C TYR A 99 -11.69 -9.29 3.29
N GLU A 100 -11.80 -9.85 4.49
CA GLU A 100 -12.57 -9.25 5.58
C GLU A 100 -11.99 -7.87 5.99
N LEU A 101 -10.66 -7.78 6.05
CA LEU A 101 -9.95 -6.57 6.48
C LEU A 101 -9.70 -5.58 5.35
N ALA A 102 -9.51 -6.06 4.12
CA ALA A 102 -9.22 -5.26 2.94
C ALA A 102 -10.05 -5.75 1.73
N PRO A 103 -11.39 -5.58 1.78
CA PRO A 103 -12.29 -6.10 0.74
C PRO A 103 -11.97 -5.55 -0.65
N ASP A 104 -11.47 -4.32 -0.70
CA ASP A 104 -11.10 -3.61 -1.91
C ASP A 104 -9.92 -2.66 -1.68
N ASP A 105 -9.40 -2.11 -2.78
CA ASP A 105 -8.36 -1.07 -2.77
C ASP A 105 -8.80 0.18 -1.99
N ALA A 106 -10.11 0.44 -1.84
CA ALA A 106 -10.59 1.66 -1.19
C ALA A 106 -10.18 1.68 0.29
N THR A 107 -10.13 0.52 0.95
CA THR A 107 -9.64 0.39 2.33
C THR A 107 -8.18 0.86 2.43
N LEU A 108 -7.31 0.35 1.56
CA LEU A 108 -5.89 0.71 1.56
C LEU A 108 -5.67 2.18 1.17
N ARG A 109 -6.43 2.68 0.17
CA ARG A 109 -6.40 4.08 -0.25
C ARG A 109 -6.84 5.02 0.87
N GLN A 110 -7.86 4.66 1.64
CA GLN A 110 -8.31 5.46 2.78
C GLN A 110 -7.25 5.51 3.90
N ALA A 111 -6.64 4.37 4.23
CA ALA A 111 -5.57 4.31 5.22
C ALA A 111 -4.34 5.13 4.78
N PHE A 112 -3.95 5.00 3.51
CA PHE A 112 -2.92 5.83 2.90
C PHE A 112 -3.26 7.32 2.97
N ALA A 113 -4.45 7.73 2.52
CA ALA A 113 -4.87 9.13 2.55
C ALA A 113 -4.88 9.71 3.97
N ALA A 114 -5.33 8.92 4.95
CA ALA A 114 -5.30 9.31 6.36
C ALA A 114 -3.88 9.48 6.89
N ARG A 115 -2.94 8.62 6.47
CA ARG A 115 -1.51 8.75 6.82
C ARG A 115 -0.88 9.97 6.15
N PHE A 116 -1.08 10.14 4.84
CA PHE A 116 -0.55 11.27 4.08
C PHE A 116 -1.03 12.62 4.63
N ALA A 117 -2.30 12.71 5.06
CA ALA A 117 -2.82 13.92 5.69
C ALA A 117 -2.16 14.26 7.04
N LYS A 118 -1.66 13.25 7.77
CA LYS A 118 -0.99 13.43 9.06
C LYS A 118 0.51 13.73 8.90
N THR A 119 1.18 13.06 7.97
CA THR A 119 2.63 13.16 7.77
C THR A 119 2.99 13.27 6.28
N PRO A 120 2.63 14.38 5.61
CA PRO A 120 2.90 14.53 4.19
C PRO A 120 4.41 14.52 3.87
N ASP A 121 5.24 14.97 4.81
CA ASP A 121 6.70 15.05 4.67
C ASP A 121 7.39 13.67 4.65
N ASP A 122 6.70 12.60 5.07
CA ASP A 122 7.23 11.23 4.95
C ASP A 122 7.28 10.78 3.48
N PHE A 123 6.58 11.47 2.58
CA PHE A 123 6.48 11.13 1.16
C PHE A 123 7.32 12.09 0.32
N ALA A 124 7.96 11.56 -0.72
CA ALA A 124 8.79 12.37 -1.60
C ALA A 124 7.98 13.50 -2.24
N VAL A 125 8.57 14.70 -2.29
CA VAL A 125 7.93 15.89 -2.85
C VAL A 125 7.57 15.64 -4.32
N ILE A 126 6.32 15.98 -4.67
CA ILE A 126 5.86 15.95 -6.05
C ILE A 126 6.36 17.22 -6.74
N THR A 127 7.36 17.09 -7.62
CA THR A 127 7.85 18.21 -8.43
C THR A 127 7.37 18.08 -9.86
N ALA A 128 6.92 19.19 -10.47
CA ALA A 128 6.38 19.24 -11.82
C ALA A 128 7.31 18.66 -12.91
N ARG A 129 8.63 18.60 -12.66
CA ARG A 129 9.62 18.00 -13.56
C ARG A 129 9.55 16.47 -13.61
N ARG A 130 9.12 15.82 -12.53
CA ARG A 130 9.10 14.35 -12.42
C ARG A 130 7.79 13.75 -12.96
N PHE A 131 6.71 14.54 -12.98
CA PHE A 131 5.42 14.12 -13.52
C PHE A 131 4.73 15.29 -14.28
N PRO A 132 4.90 15.40 -15.61
CA PRO A 132 4.45 16.58 -16.38
C PRO A 132 2.92 16.79 -16.41
N ARG A 133 2.13 15.81 -15.98
CA ARG A 133 0.67 15.92 -15.85
C ARG A 133 0.21 16.60 -14.56
N TYR A 134 1.11 16.79 -13.59
CA TYR A 134 0.79 17.36 -12.29
C TYR A 134 1.75 18.52 -12.03
N ARG A 135 1.49 19.66 -12.70
CA ARG A 135 2.15 20.91 -12.32
C ARG A 135 1.69 21.25 -10.91
N THR A 136 2.61 21.26 -9.96
CA THR A 136 2.43 22.03 -8.73
C THR A 136 2.16 23.46 -9.15
N ALA A 137 1.00 23.99 -8.75
CA ALA A 137 0.65 25.38 -8.95
C ALA A 137 1.59 26.21 -8.08
N GLU A 138 2.73 26.60 -8.61
CA GLU A 138 3.59 27.62 -8.03
C GLU A 138 3.80 28.73 -9.04
N GLY A 139 3.31 29.92 -8.69
CA GLY A 139 3.80 31.25 -9.12
C GLY A 139 3.49 31.69 -10.53
#